data_AF-A0A7L5T0Y7-F1
#
_entry.id   AF-A0A7L5T0Y7-F1
#
_cell.length_a   1.000
_cell.length_b   1.000
_cell.length_c   1.000
_cell.angle_alpha   90.00
_cell.angle_beta   90.00
_cell.angle_gamma   90.00
#
_symmetry.space_group_name_H-M   'P 1'
#
loop_
_entity.id
_entity.type
_entity.pdbx_description
1 polymer ?
#
loop_
_entity_poly.entity_id
_entity_poly.type
_entity_poly.pdbx_seq_one_letter_code
_entity_poly.pdbx_strand_id
1 'polypeptide(L)' 'MACNCGGRTPQPVVIYQLTLPDGTVRHYVTYQEVEAANQRAGYTGVISTVTQ' A
#
# COMPACT_ATOMS: atom_id res chain seq x y z
N MET A 1 31.03 -11.18 -21.31
CA MET A 1 31.15 -10.54 -19.98
C MET A 1 29.75 -10.39 -19.41
N ALA A 2 29.44 -11.11 -18.32
CA ALA A 2 28.13 -11.07 -17.70
C ALA A 2 27.92 -9.72 -17.02
N CYS A 3 26.86 -9.02 -17.39
CA CYS A 3 26.47 -7.78 -16.75
C CYS A 3 26.06 -8.10 -15.31
N ASN A 4 26.91 -7.77 -14.33
CA ASN A 4 26.56 -7.73 -12.91
C ASN A 4 25.61 -6.55 -12.64
N CYS A 5 24.47 -6.49 -13.34
CA CYS A 5 23.34 -5.67 -12.94
C CYS A 5 22.78 -6.35 -11.69
N GLY A 6 23.30 -5.92 -10.53
CA GLY A 6 23.09 -6.52 -9.21
C GLY A 6 21.69 -7.10 -9.06
N GLY A 7 21.66 -8.37 -8.68
CA GLY A 7 20.46 -9.16 -8.46
C GLY A 7 19.53 -8.50 -7.46
N ARG A 8 18.69 -7.61 -7.97
CA ARG A 8 17.55 -7.08 -7.26
C ARG A 8 16.43 -8.05 -7.57
N THR A 9 16.35 -9.12 -6.79
CA THR A 9 15.08 -9.82 -6.59
C THR A 9 14.02 -8.73 -6.36
N PRO A 10 12.89 -8.75 -7.08
CA PRO A 10 11.81 -7.81 -6.82
C PRO A 10 11.46 -7.97 -5.34
N GLN A 11 11.83 -6.96 -4.55
CA GLN A 11 11.50 -6.93 -3.14
C GLN A 11 9.99 -6.74 -3.10
N PRO A 12 9.23 -7.64 -2.44
CA PRO A 12 7.79 -7.51 -2.38
C PRO A 12 7.46 -6.14 -1.81
N VAL A 13 6.80 -5.30 -2.60
CA VAL A 13 6.43 -3.97 -2.15
C VAL A 13 5.16 -4.14 -1.34
N VAL A 14 5.26 -3.90 -0.03
CA VAL A 14 4.08 -3.86 0.84
C VAL A 14 3.35 -2.56 0.55
N ILE A 15 2.15 -2.66 0.02
CA ILE A 15 1.24 -1.55 -0.25
C ILE A 15 0.05 -1.69 0.70
N TYR A 16 -0.37 -0.59 1.30
CA TYR A 16 -1.55 -0.52 2.15
C TYR A 16 -2.72 0.01 1.35
N GLN A 17 -3.78 -0.77 1.25
CA GLN A 17 -5.01 -0.42 0.57
C GLN A 17 -6.05 0.06 1.59
N LEU A 18 -6.61 1.25 1.39
CA LEU A 18 -7.80 1.75 2.08
C LEU A 18 -9.01 1.55 1.16
N THR A 19 -9.96 0.73 1.60
CA THR A 19 -11.26 0.58 0.94
C THR A 19 -12.30 1.35 1.74
N LEU A 20 -12.83 2.42 1.15
CA LEU A 20 -13.87 3.24 1.74
C LEU A 20 -15.27 2.62 1.49
N PRO A 21 -16.28 2.95 2.32
CA PRO A 21 -17.62 2.36 2.21
C PRO A 21 -18.38 2.80 0.94
N ASP A 22 -17.91 3.85 0.26
CA ASP A 22 -18.38 4.29 -1.05
C ASP A 22 -17.86 3.43 -2.21
N GLY A 23 -16.99 2.45 -1.92
CA GLY A 23 -16.31 1.62 -2.91
C GLY A 23 -15.02 2.26 -3.45
N THR A 24 -14.62 3.44 -2.97
CA THR A 24 -13.37 4.07 -3.34
C THR A 24 -12.21 3.30 -2.74
N VAL A 25 -11.27 2.86 -3.59
CA VAL A 25 -10.05 2.17 -3.19
C VAL A 25 -8.86 3.11 -3.35
N ARG A 26 -8.01 3.21 -2.32
CA ARG A 26 -6.79 4.02 -2.33
C ARG A 26 -5.60 3.20 -1.87
N HIS A 27 -4.47 3.36 -2.54
CA HIS A 27 -3.25 2.60 -2.28
C HIS A 27 -2.19 3.55 -1.72
N TYR A 28 -1.51 3.12 -0.67
CA TYR A 28 -0.51 3.87 0.07
C TYR A 28 0.73 3.03 0.29
N VAL A 29 1.90 3.66 0.33
CA VAL A 29 3.16 2.94 0.55
C VAL A 29 3.38 2.69 2.04
N THR A 30 2.81 3.52 2.91
CA THR A 30 3.00 3.43 4.36
C THR A 30 1.69 3.25 5.12
N TYR A 31 1.78 2.59 6.27
CA TYR A 31 0.64 2.42 7.19
C TYR A 31 0.19 3.77 7.79
N GLN A 32 1.11 4.69 8.03
CA GLN A 32 0.77 6.01 8.58
C GLN A 32 -0.10 6.82 7.60
N GLU A 33 0.21 6.74 6.30
CA GLU A 33 -0.60 7.41 5.28
C GLU A 33 -2.01 6.82 5.17
N VAL A 34 -2.13 5.49 5.18
CA VAL A 34 -3.44 4.82 5.09
C VAL A 34 -4.29 5.08 6.33
N GLU A 35 -3.68 5.13 7.51
CA GLU A 35 -4.37 5.42 8.77
C GLU A 35 -4.81 6.88 8.85
N ALA A 36 -3.94 7.82 8.48
CA ALA A 36 -4.31 9.24 8.39
C ALA A 36 -5.44 9.48 7.37
N ALA A 37 -5.43 8.75 6.25
CA ALA A 37 -6.51 8.80 5.28
C ALA A 37 -7.82 8.21 5.83
N ASN A 38 -7.74 7.10 6.58
CA ASN A 38 -8.91 6.52 7.24
C ASN A 38 -9.48 7.45 8.31
N GLN A 39 -8.63 8.11 9.09
CA GLN A 39 -9.04 9.10 10.10
C GLN A 39 -9.74 10.31 9.45
N ARG A 40 -9.23 10.82 8.31
CA ARG A 40 -9.91 11.87 7.54
C ARG A 40 -11.27 11.42 6.99
N ALA A 41 -11.43 10.13 6.75
CA ALA A 41 -12.69 9.52 6.34
C ALA A 41 -13.58 9.08 7.52
N GLY A 42 -13.22 9.42 8.77
CA GLY A 42 -14.00 9.10 9.96
C GLY A 42 -13.90 7.65 10.42
N TYR A 43 -12.79 6.95 10.13
CA TYR A 43 -12.56 5.53 10.44
C TYR A 43 -13.57 4.57 9.82
N THR A 44 -14.19 4.97 8.72
CA THR A 44 -15.21 4.18 8.02
C THR A 44 -14.60 3.21 6.99
N GLY A 45 -13.32 3.38 6.66
CA GLY A 45 -12.62 2.56 5.69
C GLY A 45 -11.93 1.34 6.30
N VAL A 46 -11.79 0.30 5.48
CA VAL A 46 -11.07 -0.93 5.81
C VAL A 46 -9.65 -0.84 5.26
N ILE A 47 -8.66 -1.02 6.13
CA ILE A 47 -7.24 -1.06 5.75
C ILE A 47 -6.85 -2.52 5.48
N SER A 48 -6.29 -2.79 4.31
CA SER A 48 -5.78 -4.10 3.90
C SER A 48 -4.33 -3.99 3.44
N THR A 49 -3.49 -4.95 3.77
CA THR A 49 -2.11 -5.03 3.27
C THR A 49 -2.05 -5.89 2.01
N VAL A 50 -1.48 -5.36 0.95
CA VAL A 50 -1.30 -6.00 -0.35
C VAL A 50 0.19 -6.04 -0.66
N THR A 51 0.78 -7.23 -0.72
CA THR A 51 2.14 -7.42 -1.22
C THR A 51 2.11 -7.65 -2.71
N GLN A 52 2.87 -6.85 -3.46
CA GLN A 52 3.03 -6.94 -4.91
C GLN A 52 4.43 -7.41 -5.30
#